data_AF-A0A1Q3W7E9-F1
#
_entry.id   AF-A0A1Q3W7E9-F1
#
_cell.length_a   1.000
_cell.length_b   1.000
_cell.length_c   1.000
_cell.angle_alpha   90.00
_cell.angle_beta   90.00
_cell.angle_gamma   90.00
#
_symmetry.space_group_name_H-M   'P 1'
#
loop_
_entity.id
_entity.type
_entity.pdbx_description
1 polymer ?
#
loop_
_entity_poly.entity_id
_entity_poly.type
_entity_poly.pdbx_seq_one_letter_code
_entity_poly.pdbx_strand_id
1 'polypeptide(L)'
;MIEDKIKLDFLKLQQALTALELMASKPMQEDRGNIDATIQRFELTIDLFWKLLKHMLEFKGVDVQYPRDILKEAYKGYLIDQEDQWLGMLKDRNLTSNTYDKQLADVIFDRIKDYIPIFKSTLAKLQGLVD
;
A
#
# COMPACT_ATOMS: atom_id res chain seq x y z
N MET A 1 -16.43 16.51 5.21
CA MET A 1 -16.76 15.53 6.27
C MET A 1 -15.81 14.33 6.14
N ILE A 2 -15.78 13.39 7.09
CA ILE A 2 -14.89 12.20 7.03
C ILE A 2 -15.13 11.36 5.76
N GLU A 3 -16.38 11.32 5.28
CA GLU A 3 -16.79 10.65 4.03
C GLU A 3 -16.12 11.26 2.78
N ASP A 4 -16.04 12.59 2.69
CA ASP A 4 -15.36 13.27 1.57
C ASP A 4 -13.85 12.97 1.58
N LYS A 5 -13.27 12.81 2.78
CA LYS A 5 -11.87 12.44 2.96
C LYS A 5 -11.61 11.02 2.46
N ILE A 6 -12.49 10.08 2.82
CA ILE A 6 -12.44 8.69 2.35
C ILE A 6 -12.55 8.64 0.81
N LYS A 7 -13.50 9.37 0.21
CA LYS A 7 -13.63 9.46 -1.26
C LYS A 7 -12.36 10.00 -1.93
N LEU A 8 -11.77 11.05 -1.35
CA LEU A 8 -10.51 11.62 -1.84
C LEU A 8 -9.34 10.64 -1.72
N ASP A 9 -9.28 9.87 -0.63
CA ASP A 9 -8.23 8.88 -0.42
C ASP A 9 -8.35 7.71 -1.40
N PHE A 10 -9.56 7.25 -1.72
CA PHE A 10 -9.77 6.28 -2.79
C PHE A 10 -9.23 6.78 -4.13
N LEU A 11 -9.54 8.02 -4.51
CA LEU A 11 -9.05 8.62 -5.76
C LEU A 11 -7.52 8.66 -5.81
N LYS A 12 -6.88 9.14 -4.73
CA LYS A 12 -5.42 9.19 -4.63
C LYS A 12 -4.79 7.81 -4.69
N LEU A 13 -5.37 6.85 -3.97
CA LEU A 13 -4.87 5.48 -3.90
C LEU A 13 -4.99 4.77 -5.26
N GLN A 14 -6.09 4.96 -5.98
CA GLN A 14 -6.27 4.41 -7.32
C GLN A 14 -5.21 4.95 -8.30
N GLN A 15 -4.92 6.25 -8.25
CA GLN A 15 -3.88 6.88 -9.06
C GLN A 15 -2.48 6.34 -8.72
N ALA A 16 -2.17 6.23 -7.42
CA ALA A 16 -0.89 5.70 -6.95
C ALA A 16 -0.68 4.22 -7.36
N LEU A 17 -1.72 3.39 -7.21
CA LEU A 17 -1.67 1.98 -7.58
C LEU A 17 -1.50 1.80 -9.10
N THR A 18 -2.21 2.59 -9.91
CA THR A 18 -2.06 2.58 -11.36
C THR A 18 -0.62 2.92 -11.77
N ALA A 19 -0.02 3.93 -11.13
CA ALA A 19 1.37 4.31 -11.37
C ALA A 19 2.37 3.23 -10.93
N LEU A 20 2.09 2.54 -9.81
CA LEU A 20 2.91 1.42 -9.34
C LEU A 20 2.89 0.25 -10.34
N GLU A 21 1.71 -0.13 -10.83
CA GLU A 21 1.55 -1.18 -11.85
C GLU A 21 2.32 -0.87 -13.13
N LEU A 22 2.23 0.38 -13.60
CA LEU A 22 2.94 0.82 -14.80
C LEU A 22 4.47 0.74 -14.63
N MET A 23 4.99 1.05 -13.45
CA MET A 23 6.44 1.02 -13.20
C MET A 23 6.96 -0.40 -12.98
N ALA A 24 6.22 -1.22 -12.23
CA ALA A 24 6.60 -2.60 -11.93
C ALA A 24 6.48 -3.55 -13.15
N SER A 25 5.69 -3.19 -14.16
CA SER A 25 5.55 -3.96 -15.40
C SER A 25 6.69 -3.77 -16.40
N LYS A 26 7.56 -2.78 -16.20
CA LYS A 26 8.72 -2.55 -17.07
C LYS A 26 9.82 -3.59 -16.80
N PRO A 27 10.51 -4.09 -17.85
CA PRO A 27 11.61 -5.03 -17.67
C PRO A 27 12.70 -4.46 -16.77
N MET A 28 13.23 -5.30 -15.86
CA MET A 28 14.26 -4.93 -14.89
C MET A 28 15.62 -4.58 -15.52
N GLN A 29 15.81 -4.84 -16.81
CA GLN A 29 17.10 -5.22 -17.38
C GLN A 29 18.15 -4.13 -17.59
N GLU A 30 18.01 -2.88 -17.11
CA GLU A 30 19.17 -1.96 -16.92
C GLU A 30 18.86 -0.60 -16.27
N ASP A 31 17.60 -0.24 -16.03
CA ASP A 31 17.23 1.07 -15.50
C ASP A 31 17.11 1.06 -13.98
N ARG A 32 18.20 1.37 -13.26
CA ARG A 32 18.17 1.61 -11.81
C ARG A 32 17.15 2.68 -11.42
N GLY A 33 16.91 3.67 -12.28
CA GLY A 33 15.86 4.67 -12.07
C GLY A 33 14.47 4.05 -12.05
N ASN A 34 14.21 2.98 -12.80
CA ASN A 34 12.93 2.26 -12.74
C ASN A 34 12.74 1.52 -11.41
N ILE A 35 13.79 0.91 -10.88
CA ILE A 35 13.74 0.25 -9.56
C ILE A 35 13.44 1.27 -8.47
N ASP A 36 14.21 2.35 -8.41
CA ASP A 36 14.04 3.40 -7.40
C ASP A 36 12.65 4.05 -7.52
N ALA A 37 12.19 4.33 -8.73
CA ALA A 37 10.85 4.86 -8.96
C ALA A 37 9.75 3.86 -8.56
N THR A 38 9.92 2.56 -8.83
CA THR A 38 8.96 1.53 -8.42
C THR A 38 8.87 1.42 -6.90
N ILE A 39 10.01 1.45 -6.21
CA ILE A 39 10.08 1.48 -4.75
C ILE A 39 9.39 2.73 -4.21
N GLN A 40 9.64 3.90 -4.80
CA GLN A 40 8.97 5.13 -4.39
C GLN A 40 7.45 5.08 -4.60
N ARG A 41 6.98 4.45 -5.69
CA ARG A 41 5.54 4.24 -5.92
C ARG A 41 4.96 3.24 -4.92
N PHE A 42 5.71 2.20 -4.56
CA PHE A 42 5.29 1.25 -3.53
C PHE A 42 5.12 1.93 -2.18
N GLU A 43 6.11 2.72 -1.73
CA GLU A 43 6.03 3.51 -0.49
C GLU A 43 4.77 4.37 -0.47
N LEU A 44 4.53 5.12 -1.54
CA LEU A 44 3.35 5.98 -1.64
C LEU A 44 2.04 5.17 -1.57
N THR A 45 1.96 4.07 -2.31
CA THR A 45 0.75 3.24 -2.37
C THR A 45 0.42 2.64 -1.01
N ILE A 46 1.39 2.03 -0.32
CA ILE A 46 1.14 1.48 1.01
C ILE A 46 0.84 2.60 2.02
N ASP A 47 1.52 3.74 1.93
CA ASP A 47 1.25 4.93 2.75
C ASP A 47 -0.19 5.44 2.62
N LEU A 48 -0.75 5.40 1.41
CA LEU A 48 -2.13 5.76 1.16
C LEU A 48 -3.11 4.70 1.65
N PHE A 49 -2.76 3.41 1.57
CA PHE A 49 -3.61 2.35 2.10
C PHE A 49 -3.87 2.49 3.59
N TRP A 50 -2.85 2.61 4.44
CA TRP A 50 -3.12 2.73 5.88
C TRP A 50 -3.79 4.07 6.23
N LYS A 51 -3.62 5.13 5.43
CA LYS A 51 -4.39 6.37 5.62
C LYS A 51 -5.88 6.17 5.32
N LEU A 52 -6.20 5.51 4.20
CA LEU A 52 -7.58 5.14 3.87
C LEU A 52 -8.18 4.25 4.97
N LEU A 53 -7.48 3.19 5.36
CA LEU A 53 -7.92 2.27 6.42
C LEU A 53 -8.14 3.00 7.74
N LYS A 54 -7.24 3.92 8.10
CA LYS A 54 -7.40 4.76 9.30
C LYS A 54 -8.71 5.55 9.25
N HIS A 55 -8.99 6.25 8.15
CA HIS A 55 -10.23 7.04 8.07
C HIS A 55 -11.48 6.17 8.04
N MET A 56 -11.42 4.97 7.43
CA MET A 56 -12.53 4.01 7.48
C MET A 56 -12.75 3.46 8.90
N LEU A 57 -11.68 3.23 9.67
CA LEU A 57 -11.75 2.83 11.08
C LEU A 57 -12.31 3.97 11.95
N GLU A 58 -11.84 5.20 11.76
CA GLU A 58 -12.34 6.39 12.45
C GLU A 58 -13.84 6.61 12.18
N PHE A 59 -14.29 6.42 10.93
CA PHE A 59 -15.71 6.47 10.57
C PHE A 59 -16.55 5.42 11.31
N LYS A 60 -15.95 4.26 11.63
CA LYS A 60 -16.55 3.20 12.44
C LYS A 60 -16.35 3.39 13.96
N GLY A 61 -15.79 4.52 14.39
CA GLY A 61 -15.57 4.84 15.81
C GLY A 61 -14.32 4.20 16.43
N VAL A 62 -13.40 3.67 15.62
CA VAL A 62 -12.13 3.10 16.06
C VAL A 62 -11.02 4.14 15.90
N ASP A 63 -10.49 4.64 17.01
CA ASP A 63 -9.36 5.57 17.03
C ASP A 63 -8.03 4.82 17.10
N VAL A 64 -7.22 4.93 16.05
CA VAL A 64 -5.91 4.29 15.95
C VAL A 64 -4.95 5.15 15.14
N GLN A 65 -3.71 5.29 15.59
CA GLN A 65 -2.79 6.31 15.09
C GLN A 65 -1.62 5.76 14.28
N TYR A 66 -1.09 4.58 14.65
CA TYR A 66 0.16 4.06 14.09
C TYR A 66 -0.09 3.07 12.95
N PRO A 67 0.72 3.08 11.85
CA PRO A 67 0.50 2.23 10.68
C PRO A 67 0.34 0.74 11.00
N ARG A 68 1.19 0.22 11.88
CA ARG A 68 1.13 -1.18 12.29
C ARG A 68 -0.20 -1.52 12.98
N ASP A 69 -0.66 -0.66 13.87
CA ASP A 69 -1.89 -0.89 14.63
C ASP A 69 -3.12 -0.68 13.74
N ILE A 70 -3.07 0.28 12.80
CA ILE A 70 -4.10 0.47 11.78
C ILE A 70 -4.30 -0.82 10.97
N LEU A 71 -3.21 -1.46 10.52
CA LEU A 71 -3.32 -2.72 9.76
C LEU A 71 -3.93 -3.85 10.60
N LYS A 72 -3.55 -3.96 11.88
CA LYS A 72 -4.12 -4.94 12.80
C LYS A 72 -5.62 -4.72 13.03
N GLU A 73 -6.03 -3.48 13.29
CA GLU A 73 -7.44 -3.14 13.47
C GLU A 73 -8.24 -3.30 12.18
N ALA A 74 -7.64 -2.97 11.03
CA ALA A 74 -8.25 -3.20 9.72
C ALA A 74 -8.48 -4.70 9.46
N TYR A 75 -7.56 -5.57 9.88
CA TYR A 75 -7.73 -7.01 9.79
C TYR A 75 -8.87 -7.50 10.69
N LYS A 76 -8.88 -7.10 11.97
CA LYS A 76 -9.97 -7.42 12.91
C LYS A 76 -11.34 -6.94 12.41
N GLY A 77 -11.37 -5.78 11.75
CA GLY A 77 -12.55 -5.17 11.16
C GLY A 77 -12.92 -5.69 9.77
N TYR A 78 -12.25 -6.76 9.28
CA TYR A 78 -12.46 -7.38 7.98
C TYR A 78 -12.28 -6.44 6.77
N LEU A 79 -11.57 -5.32 6.94
CA LEU A 79 -11.22 -4.41 5.86
C LEU A 79 -10.12 -5.01 4.97
N ILE A 80 -9.23 -5.81 5.56
CA ILE A 80 -8.17 -6.57 4.89
C ILE A 80 -8.23 -8.05 5.30
N ASP A 81 -7.69 -8.96 4.50
CA ASP A 81 -7.84 -10.40 4.73
C ASP A 81 -6.61 -11.08 5.35
N GLN A 82 -5.41 -10.91 4.82
CA GLN A 82 -4.20 -11.60 5.31
C GLN A 82 -3.29 -10.64 6.07
N GLU A 83 -3.43 -10.56 7.39
CA GLU A 83 -2.66 -9.64 8.25
C GLU A 83 -1.15 -9.74 8.01
N ASP A 84 -0.60 -10.96 7.97
CA ASP A 84 0.83 -11.21 7.82
C ASP A 84 1.40 -10.64 6.51
N GLN A 85 0.62 -10.66 5.42
CA GLN A 85 1.04 -10.06 4.15
C GLN A 85 1.18 -8.55 4.30
N TRP A 86 0.21 -7.89 4.94
CA TRP A 86 0.23 -6.44 5.17
C TRP A 86 1.33 -6.00 6.12
N LEU A 87 1.55 -6.76 7.19
CA LEU A 87 2.67 -6.51 8.11
C LEU A 87 4.03 -6.75 7.43
N GLY A 88 4.11 -7.75 6.54
CA GLY A 88 5.28 -7.97 5.69
C GLY A 88 5.56 -6.79 4.76
N MET A 89 4.53 -6.29 4.06
CA MET A 89 4.65 -5.11 3.21
C MET A 89 5.07 -3.86 4.01
N LEU A 90 4.54 -3.67 5.22
CA LEU A 90 4.95 -2.56 6.09
C LEU A 90 6.42 -2.69 6.52
N LYS A 91 6.88 -3.91 6.79
CA LYS A 91 8.29 -4.17 7.10
C LYS A 91 9.19 -3.81 5.90
N ASP A 92 8.81 -4.24 4.70
CA ASP A 92 9.58 -3.92 3.49
C ASP A 92 9.58 -2.42 3.19
N ARG A 93 8.46 -1.72 3.41
CA ARG A 93 8.40 -0.25 3.36
C ARG A 93 9.32 0.43 4.38
N ASN A 94 9.55 -0.16 5.55
CA ASN A 94 10.51 0.42 6.49
C ASN A 94 11.96 0.21 6.03
N LEU A 95 12.22 -0.87 5.29
CA LEU A 95 13.53 -1.20 4.74
C LEU A 95 13.89 -0.36 3.51
N THR A 96 12.91 0.26 2.83
CA THR A 96 13.19 1.06 1.62
C THR A 96 14.10 2.26 1.87
N SER A 97 14.14 2.78 3.09
CA SER A 97 15.11 3.81 3.51
C SER A 97 16.57 3.37 3.41
N ASN A 98 16.83 2.07 3.28
CA ASN A 98 18.16 1.47 3.14
C ASN A 98 18.46 0.96 1.71
N THR A 99 17.66 1.37 0.70
CA THR A 99 17.80 0.91 -0.69
C THR A 99 19.02 1.46 -1.43
N TYR A 100 19.88 2.24 -0.76
CA TYR A 100 21.25 2.47 -1.22
C TYR A 100 22.04 1.14 -1.32
N ASP A 101 21.65 0.12 -0.56
CA ASP A 101 22.04 -1.27 -0.80
C ASP A 101 21.29 -1.80 -2.03
N LYS A 102 22.04 -2.04 -3.10
CA LYS A 102 21.50 -2.52 -4.37
C LYS A 102 20.81 -3.87 -4.26
N GLN A 103 21.35 -4.79 -3.45
CA GLN A 103 20.77 -6.13 -3.29
C GLN A 103 19.42 -6.04 -2.59
N LEU A 104 19.32 -5.17 -1.58
CA LEU A 104 18.05 -4.92 -0.90
C LEU A 104 17.01 -4.30 -1.84
N ALA A 105 17.42 -3.33 -2.66
CA ALA A 105 16.52 -2.69 -3.63
C ALA A 105 15.97 -3.71 -4.65
N ASP A 106 16.81 -4.60 -5.16
CA ASP A 106 16.40 -5.63 -6.13
C ASP A 106 15.42 -6.63 -5.48
N VAL A 107 15.69 -7.05 -4.25
CA VAL A 107 14.79 -7.94 -3.48
C VAL A 107 13.43 -7.28 -3.22
N ILE A 108 13.42 -6.01 -2.82
CA ILE A 108 12.16 -5.28 -2.58
C ILE A 108 11.40 -5.11 -3.90
N PHE A 109 12.09 -4.76 -4.99
CA PHE A 109 11.47 -4.61 -6.32
C PHE A 109 10.76 -5.89 -6.76
N ASP A 110 11.38 -7.06 -6.58
CA ASP A 110 10.75 -8.32 -6.93
C ASP A 110 9.52 -8.62 -6.07
N ARG A 111 9.59 -8.38 -4.76
CA ARG A 111 8.44 -8.57 -3.86
C ARG A 111 7.27 -7.64 -4.16
N ILE A 112 7.54 -6.40 -4.60
CA ILE A 112 6.50 -5.44 -4.98
C ILE A 112 5.56 -6.02 -6.05
N LYS A 113 6.06 -6.86 -6.95
CA LYS A 113 5.25 -7.51 -7.99
C LYS A 113 4.17 -8.41 -7.38
N ASP A 114 4.48 -9.08 -6.27
CA ASP A 114 3.53 -9.92 -5.54
C ASP A 114 2.53 -9.10 -4.71
N TYR A 115 2.87 -7.88 -4.35
CA TYR A 115 2.01 -6.97 -3.58
C TYR A 115 0.92 -6.32 -4.43
N ILE A 116 1.19 -6.08 -5.71
CA ILE A 116 0.25 -5.44 -6.62
C ILE A 116 -1.12 -6.16 -6.67
N PRO A 117 -1.20 -7.48 -6.89
CA PRO A 117 -2.48 -8.19 -6.85
C PRO A 117 -3.24 -8.02 -5.53
N ILE A 118 -2.54 -8.00 -4.38
CA ILE A 118 -3.12 -7.83 -3.05
C ILE A 118 -3.70 -6.42 -2.89
N PHE A 119 -2.98 -5.40 -3.37
CA PHE A 119 -3.48 -4.03 -3.39
C PHE A 119 -4.74 -3.90 -4.26
N LYS A 120 -4.76 -4.50 -5.45
CA LYS A 120 -5.92 -4.44 -6.34
C LYS A 120 -7.15 -5.09 -5.73
N SER A 121 -7.00 -6.32 -5.19
CA SER A 121 -8.12 -7.03 -4.58
C SER A 121 -8.65 -6.29 -3.36
N THR A 122 -7.76 -5.73 -2.54
CA THR A 122 -8.15 -4.95 -1.36
C THR A 122 -8.85 -3.66 -1.74
N LEU A 123 -8.34 -2.91 -2.73
CA LEU A 123 -8.98 -1.68 -3.20
C LEU A 123 -10.41 -1.96 -3.69
N ALA A 124 -10.60 -2.99 -4.51
CA ALA A 124 -11.92 -3.38 -5.01
C ALA A 124 -12.86 -3.80 -3.87
N LYS A 125 -12.37 -4.57 -2.90
CA LYS A 125 -13.13 -4.95 -1.69
C LYS A 125 -13.58 -3.71 -0.92
N LEU A 126 -12.68 -2.76 -0.66
CA LEU A 126 -12.98 -1.56 0.12
C LEU A 126 -13.97 -0.63 -0.60
N GLN A 127 -13.90 -0.53 -1.92
CA GLN A 127 -14.87 0.25 -2.72
C GLN A 127 -16.28 -0.30 -2.55
N GLY A 128 -16.47 -1.62 -2.62
CA GLY A 128 -17.77 -2.27 -2.41
C GLY A 128 -18.33 -2.17 -0.98
N LEU A 129 -17.58 -1.61 -0.02
CA LEU A 129 -18.07 -1.32 1.34
C LEU A 129 -18.57 0.12 1.51
N VAL A 130 -18.33 0.99 0.52
CA VAL A 130 -18.65 2.43 0.58
C VAL A 130 -19.72 2.82 -0.45
N ASP A 131 -19.99 1.96 -1.43
CA ASP A 131 -21.16 2.01 -2.31
C ASP A 131 -22.45 1.58 -1.57
#